data_AF-A0A7S1TKI8-F1
#
_entry.id   AF-A0A7S1TKI8-F1
#
_cell.length_a   1.000
_cell.length_b   1.000
_cell.length_c   1.000
_cell.angle_alpha   90.00
_cell.angle_beta   90.00
_cell.angle_gamma   90.00
#
_symmetry.space_group_name_H-M   'P 1'
#
loop_
_entity.id
_entity.type
_entity.pdbx_description
1 polymer ?
#
loop_
_entity_poly.entity_id
_entity_poly.type
_entity_poly.pdbx_seq_one_letter_code
_entity_poly.pdbx_strand_id
1 'polypeptide(L)'
;VATYNLFVNGGQLLAACVGSAFATQRAGWRYMFGLAAVPAVVQLLAVLFVLPESPLWLQQKVHRLETLAQQRAETLKLNEAEAVAASTPFRAGSALGEVQLSGNRPAASSGFRAWWSRTRELLQSSSGGSGTAPSISMRHALLIGCFLQFVQQASGINTIMYYTGSILADSGFAAQNAIRLNSLVASFNFTFAFVGVFLMGRFARRAVVLGSLSGVAYSLLLLVVSFHMQWNRLSVAGLCL
;
A
#
# COMPACT_ATOMS: atom_id res chain seq x y z
N VAL A 1 -0.03 5.24 8.63
CA VAL A 1 0.71 4.00 8.28
C VAL A 1 0.40 2.87 9.25
N ALA A 2 0.57 3.03 10.57
CA ALA A 2 0.24 2.01 11.57
C ALA A 2 -1.21 1.49 11.44
N THR A 3 -2.18 2.40 11.38
CA THR A 3 -3.61 2.07 11.21
C THR A 3 -3.88 1.24 9.95
N TYR A 4 -3.29 1.63 8.82
CA TYR A 4 -3.42 0.90 7.55
C TYR A 4 -2.89 -0.54 7.69
N ASN A 5 -1.71 -0.72 8.27
CA ASN A 5 -1.14 -2.05 8.50
C ASN A 5 -2.01 -2.91 9.42
N LEU A 6 -2.64 -2.32 10.45
CA LEU A 6 -3.58 -3.05 11.31
C LEU A 6 -4.80 -3.54 10.53
N PHE A 7 -5.36 -2.71 9.65
CA PHE A 7 -6.48 -3.11 8.79
C PHE A 7 -6.10 -4.20 7.78
N VAL A 8 -4.89 -4.16 7.20
CA VAL A 8 -4.40 -5.21 6.30
C VAL A 8 -4.30 -6.55 7.04
N ASN A 9 -3.66 -6.58 8.21
CA ASN A 9 -3.53 -7.81 9.00
C ASN A 9 -4.89 -8.29 9.53
N GLY A 10 -5.78 -7.37 9.92
CA GLY A 10 -7.15 -7.70 10.32
C GLY A 10 -7.97 -8.31 9.18
N GLY A 11 -7.84 -7.78 7.97
CA GLY A 11 -8.45 -8.36 6.78
C GLY A 11 -7.94 -9.78 6.47
N GLN A 12 -6.63 -10.02 6.62
CA GLN A 12 -6.06 -11.36 6.48
C GLN A 12 -6.61 -12.34 7.53
N LEU A 13 -6.76 -11.91 8.78
CA LEU A 13 -7.39 -12.72 9.84
C LEU A 13 -8.84 -13.06 9.49
N LEU A 14 -9.65 -12.06 9.10
CA LEU A 14 -11.03 -12.30 8.69
C LEU A 14 -11.10 -13.27 7.51
N ALA A 15 -10.25 -13.11 6.51
CA ALA A 15 -10.18 -14.03 5.37
C ALA A 15 -9.81 -15.46 5.81
N ALA A 16 -8.86 -15.62 6.75
CA ALA A 16 -8.46 -16.92 7.27
C ALA A 16 -9.57 -17.58 8.11
N CYS A 17 -10.31 -16.81 8.90
CA CYS A 17 -11.48 -17.29 9.67
C CYS A 17 -12.61 -17.75 8.75
N VAL A 18 -12.94 -16.96 7.72
CA VAL A 18 -13.93 -17.34 6.68
C VAL A 18 -13.44 -18.58 5.93
N GLY A 19 -12.14 -18.63 5.59
CA GLY A 19 -11.48 -19.78 5.01
C GLY A 19 -11.69 -21.06 5.82
N SER A 20 -11.42 -20.98 7.13
CA SER A 20 -11.58 -22.07 8.09
C SER A 20 -13.05 -22.52 8.24
N ALA A 21 -13.99 -21.57 8.30
CA ALA A 21 -15.42 -21.84 8.48
C ALA A 21 -16.03 -22.60 7.28
N PHE A 22 -15.63 -22.25 6.05
CA PHE A 22 -16.17 -22.85 4.83
C PHE A 22 -15.26 -23.94 4.23
N ALA A 23 -14.16 -24.30 4.89
CA ALA A 23 -13.18 -25.28 4.41
C ALA A 23 -13.77 -26.69 4.18
N THR A 24 -14.72 -27.12 5.00
CA THR A 24 -15.35 -28.45 4.92
C THR A 24 -16.44 -28.53 3.84
N GLN A 25 -16.87 -27.39 3.30
CA GLN A 25 -18.01 -27.32 2.39
C GLN A 25 -17.55 -27.57 0.95
N ARG A 26 -18.25 -28.48 0.24
CA ARG A 26 -17.90 -28.89 -1.15
C ARG A 26 -17.84 -27.71 -2.16
N ALA A 27 -18.54 -26.62 -1.89
CA ALA A 27 -18.50 -25.37 -2.66
C ALA A 27 -18.18 -24.13 -1.80
N GLY A 28 -17.49 -24.32 -0.66
CA GLY A 28 -17.20 -23.27 0.32
C GLY A 28 -16.47 -22.04 -0.26
N TRP A 29 -15.56 -22.26 -1.20
CA TRP A 29 -14.79 -21.21 -1.87
C TRP A 29 -15.67 -20.15 -2.56
N ARG A 30 -16.87 -20.50 -3.04
CA ARG A 30 -17.82 -19.54 -3.65
C ARG A 30 -18.31 -18.53 -2.62
N TYR A 31 -18.61 -19.00 -1.42
CA TYR A 31 -19.02 -18.15 -0.30
C TYR A 31 -17.86 -17.27 0.19
N MET A 32 -16.62 -17.76 0.13
CA MET A 32 -15.43 -16.97 0.48
C MET A 32 -15.29 -15.75 -0.45
N PHE A 33 -15.39 -15.95 -1.77
CA PHE A 33 -15.38 -14.84 -2.74
C PHE A 33 -16.61 -13.93 -2.61
N GLY A 34 -17.80 -14.51 -2.40
CA GLY A 34 -19.03 -13.74 -2.20
C GLY A 34 -18.96 -12.82 -0.99
N LEU A 35 -18.44 -13.32 0.15
CA LEU A 35 -18.21 -12.51 1.35
C LEU A 35 -17.13 -11.46 1.14
N ALA A 36 -16.07 -11.76 0.38
CA ALA A 36 -15.03 -10.77 0.06
C ALA A 36 -15.55 -9.61 -0.81
N ALA A 37 -16.64 -9.81 -1.58
CA ALA A 37 -17.26 -8.73 -2.35
C ALA A 37 -17.99 -7.71 -1.46
N VAL A 38 -18.45 -8.10 -0.27
CA VAL A 38 -19.19 -7.21 0.65
C VAL A 38 -18.40 -5.94 1.00
N PRO A 39 -17.16 -5.99 1.53
CA PRO A 39 -16.40 -4.78 1.82
C PRO A 39 -16.08 -3.97 0.55
N ALA A 40 -15.93 -4.60 -0.61
CA ALA A 40 -15.72 -3.88 -1.87
C ALA A 40 -16.97 -3.08 -2.29
N VAL A 41 -18.17 -3.66 -2.16
CA VAL A 41 -19.44 -2.96 -2.43
C VAL A 41 -19.67 -1.84 -1.41
N VAL A 42 -19.44 -2.11 -0.12
CA VAL A 42 -19.54 -1.08 0.92
C VAL A 42 -18.58 0.07 0.63
N GLN A 43 -17.33 -0.23 0.27
CA GLN A 43 -16.34 0.79 -0.09
C GLN A 43 -16.77 1.58 -1.33
N LEU A 44 -17.33 0.92 -2.35
CA LEU A 44 -17.82 1.58 -3.55
C LEU A 44 -18.95 2.56 -3.23
N LEU A 45 -19.96 2.12 -2.45
CA LEU A 45 -21.07 2.97 -2.05
C LEU A 45 -20.61 4.13 -1.15
N ALA A 46 -19.69 3.87 -0.22
CA ALA A 46 -19.12 4.91 0.64
C ALA A 46 -18.38 5.99 -0.18
N VAL A 47 -17.61 5.59 -1.19
CA VAL A 47 -16.93 6.52 -2.08
C VAL A 47 -17.93 7.33 -2.92
N LEU A 48 -19.00 6.70 -3.41
CA LEU A 48 -19.99 7.38 -4.24
C LEU A 48 -20.85 8.39 -3.47
N PHE A 49 -21.21 8.10 -2.20
CA PHE A 49 -22.19 8.89 -1.46
C PHE A 49 -21.63 9.72 -0.30
N VAL A 50 -20.49 9.32 0.29
CA VAL A 50 -20.00 9.90 1.56
C VAL A 50 -18.68 10.63 1.42
N LEU A 51 -17.73 10.10 0.65
CA LEU A 51 -16.38 10.66 0.60
C LEU A 51 -16.30 11.83 -0.41
N PRO A 52 -15.94 13.05 0.04
CA PRO A 52 -15.62 14.14 -0.87
C PRO A 52 -14.27 13.90 -1.54
N GLU A 53 -14.10 14.52 -2.72
CA GLU A 53 -12.83 14.55 -3.44
C GLU A 53 -11.70 15.16 -2.58
N SER A 54 -10.47 14.70 -2.80
CA SER A 54 -9.32 15.17 -2.04
C SER A 54 -9.12 16.69 -2.19
N PRO A 55 -9.06 17.47 -1.09
CA PRO A 55 -8.98 18.94 -1.15
C PRO A 55 -7.70 19.42 -1.85
N LEU A 56 -6.59 18.69 -1.67
CA LEU A 56 -5.32 18.99 -2.34
C LEU A 56 -5.42 18.79 -3.86
N TRP A 57 -6.16 17.76 -4.28
CA TRP A 57 -6.39 17.53 -5.70
C TRP A 57 -7.27 18.63 -6.30
N LEU A 58 -8.31 19.06 -5.58
CA LEU A 58 -9.15 20.18 -5.99
C LEU A 58 -8.35 21.48 -6.12
N GLN A 59 -7.45 21.79 -5.18
CA GLN A 59 -6.57 22.96 -5.26
C GLN A 59 -5.66 22.92 -6.49
N GLN A 60 -5.05 21.77 -6.77
CA GLN A 60 -4.20 21.61 -7.97
C GLN A 60 -5.01 21.74 -9.26
N LYS A 61 -6.27 21.28 -9.28
CA LYS A 61 -7.15 21.41 -10.42
C LYS A 61 -7.53 22.87 -10.67
N VAL A 62 -7.90 23.62 -9.63
CA VAL A 62 -8.22 25.04 -9.73
C VAL A 62 -7.03 25.82 -10.27
N HIS A 63 -5.85 25.64 -9.69
CA HIS A 63 -4.64 26.32 -10.15
C HIS A 63 -4.29 26.00 -11.62
N ARG A 64 -4.50 24.75 -12.03
CA ARG A 64 -4.32 24.35 -13.44
C ARG A 64 -5.32 25.04 -14.37
N LEU A 65 -6.57 25.22 -13.94
CA LEU A 65 -7.57 25.92 -14.75
C LEU A 65 -7.27 27.43 -14.85
N GLU A 66 -6.85 28.07 -13.75
CA GLU A 66 -6.45 29.48 -13.74
C GLU A 66 -5.29 29.76 -14.69
N THR A 67 -4.24 28.93 -14.63
CA THR A 67 -3.07 29.04 -15.53
C THR A 67 -3.44 28.85 -17.00
N LEU A 68 -4.36 27.94 -17.31
CA LEU A 68 -4.85 27.76 -18.69
C LEU A 68 -5.69 28.96 -19.16
N ALA A 69 -6.50 29.55 -18.28
CA ALA A 69 -7.28 30.75 -18.59
C ALA A 69 -6.37 31.95 -18.90
N GLN A 70 -5.32 32.17 -18.10
CA GLN A 70 -4.34 33.23 -18.33
C GLN A 70 -3.62 33.08 -19.66
N GLN A 71 -3.13 31.87 -20.00
CA GLN A 71 -2.50 31.61 -21.29
C GLN A 71 -3.44 31.87 -22.48
N ARG A 72 -4.73 31.58 -22.32
CA ARG A 72 -5.73 31.86 -23.36
C ARG A 72 -5.98 33.36 -23.53
N ALA A 73 -6.02 34.12 -22.43
CA ALA A 73 -6.16 35.58 -22.49
C ALA A 73 -4.96 36.24 -23.17
N GLU A 74 -3.74 35.78 -22.87
CA GLU A 74 -2.51 36.25 -23.52
C GLU A 74 -2.50 35.94 -25.02
N THR A 75 -2.89 34.71 -25.42
CA THR A 75 -2.92 34.32 -26.84
C THR A 75 -4.00 35.04 -27.64
N LEU A 76 -5.13 35.38 -27.01
CA LEU A 76 -6.22 36.12 -27.65
C LEU A 76 -6.07 37.65 -27.57
N LYS A 77 -5.03 38.18 -26.90
CA LYS A 77 -4.81 39.62 -26.66
C LYS A 77 -6.06 40.34 -26.11
N LEU A 78 -6.80 39.68 -25.23
CA LEU A 78 -7.97 40.30 -24.57
C LEU A 78 -7.51 41.42 -23.63
N ASN A 79 -8.30 42.48 -23.51
CA ASN A 79 -8.02 43.57 -22.56
C ASN A 79 -7.95 43.01 -21.12
N GLU A 80 -7.12 43.61 -20.24
CA GLU A 80 -6.91 43.12 -18.86
C GLU A 80 -8.23 42.90 -18.09
N ALA A 81 -9.25 43.73 -18.36
CA ALA A 81 -10.59 43.60 -17.77
C ALA A 81 -11.33 42.31 -18.20
N GLU A 82 -11.15 41.85 -19.44
CA GLU A 82 -11.74 40.60 -19.94
C GLU A 82 -10.94 39.37 -19.51
N ALA A 83 -9.61 39.51 -19.36
CA ALA A 83 -8.74 38.46 -18.83
C ALA A 83 -9.06 38.13 -17.36
N VAL A 84 -9.35 39.15 -16.54
CA VAL A 84 -9.77 39.00 -15.13
C VAL A 84 -11.21 38.47 -15.03
N ALA A 85 -12.09 38.82 -15.97
CA ALA A 85 -13.44 38.25 -16.04
C ALA A 85 -13.45 36.78 -16.49
N ALA A 86 -12.44 36.34 -17.25
CA ALA A 86 -12.27 34.94 -17.67
C ALA A 86 -11.64 34.05 -16.59
N SER A 87 -10.88 34.62 -15.65
CA SER A 87 -10.26 33.89 -14.54
C SER A 87 -11.20 33.69 -13.33
N THR A 88 -12.39 34.29 -13.33
CA THR A 88 -13.36 34.12 -12.24
C THR A 88 -14.02 32.74 -12.31
N PRO A 89 -13.95 31.92 -11.24
CA PRO A 89 -14.26 30.49 -11.30
C PRO A 89 -15.73 30.16 -11.63
N PHE A 90 -16.66 31.09 -11.35
CA PHE A 90 -18.10 30.86 -11.53
C PHE A 90 -18.56 30.94 -13.00
N ARG A 91 -17.93 31.77 -13.85
CA ARG A 91 -18.36 31.97 -15.25
C ARG A 91 -17.55 31.14 -16.25
N ALA A 92 -16.34 30.71 -15.86
CA ALA A 92 -15.53 29.79 -16.64
C ALA A 92 -16.19 28.40 -16.80
N GLY A 93 -16.92 27.93 -15.78
CA GLY A 93 -17.56 26.60 -15.81
C GLY A 93 -18.58 26.40 -16.94
N SER A 94 -19.34 27.44 -17.30
CA SER A 94 -20.31 27.38 -18.40
C SER A 94 -19.69 27.55 -19.79
N ALA A 95 -18.50 28.17 -19.89
CA ALA A 95 -17.78 28.35 -21.16
C ALA A 95 -16.82 27.20 -21.49
N LEU A 96 -16.45 26.39 -20.50
CA LEU A 96 -15.59 25.21 -20.66
C LEU A 96 -16.33 23.96 -21.18
N GLY A 97 -17.65 24.02 -21.32
CA GLY A 97 -18.48 22.91 -21.84
C GLY A 97 -18.34 22.64 -23.35
N GLU A 98 -17.72 23.54 -24.12
CA GLU A 98 -17.65 23.44 -25.59
C GLU A 98 -16.24 23.41 -26.20
N VAL A 99 -15.17 23.44 -25.40
CA VAL A 99 -13.80 23.52 -25.98
C VAL A 99 -12.93 22.37 -25.51
N GLN A 100 -13.36 21.16 -25.86
CA GLN A 100 -12.45 20.07 -26.18
C GLN A 100 -12.05 20.23 -27.65
N LEU A 101 -10.74 20.12 -27.96
CA LEU A 101 -10.13 20.06 -29.30
C LEU A 101 -9.81 21.41 -29.97
N SER A 102 -8.70 22.02 -29.58
CA SER A 102 -7.61 22.46 -30.50
C SER A 102 -6.70 23.42 -29.75
N GLY A 103 -5.43 23.04 -29.54
CA GLY A 103 -4.46 23.89 -28.86
C GLY A 103 -3.24 23.13 -28.37
N ASN A 104 -2.23 23.05 -29.22
CA ASN A 104 -0.98 22.32 -29.07
C ASN A 104 -0.08 22.87 -27.92
N ARG A 105 -0.29 22.41 -26.67
CA ARG A 105 0.71 22.43 -25.58
C ARG A 105 0.62 21.12 -24.80
N PRO A 106 1.76 20.50 -24.40
CA PRO A 106 1.74 19.17 -23.82
C PRO A 106 1.02 19.22 -22.48
N ALA A 107 -0.15 18.57 -22.42
CA ALA A 107 -0.79 18.21 -21.17
C ALA A 107 0.28 17.65 -20.23
N ALA A 108 0.40 18.21 -19.02
CA ALA A 108 1.27 17.66 -17.98
C ALA A 108 1.00 16.16 -17.92
N SER A 109 1.94 15.37 -18.46
CA SER A 109 1.62 14.02 -18.92
C SER A 109 1.18 13.20 -17.73
N SER A 110 -0.11 12.88 -17.66
CA SER A 110 -0.60 11.87 -16.74
C SER A 110 -0.17 10.53 -17.32
N GLY A 111 0.98 10.02 -16.89
CA GLY A 111 1.50 8.78 -17.42
C GLY A 111 2.88 8.43 -16.90
N PHE A 112 3.27 7.17 -17.16
CA PHE A 112 4.53 6.59 -16.72
C PHE A 112 5.76 7.44 -17.07
N ARG A 113 5.80 8.03 -18.28
CA ARG A 113 6.93 8.87 -18.72
C ARG A 113 7.15 10.11 -17.84
N ALA A 114 6.06 10.73 -17.38
CA ALA A 114 6.13 11.92 -16.54
C ALA A 114 6.46 11.58 -15.08
N TRP A 115 5.94 10.44 -14.60
CA TRP A 115 6.37 9.89 -13.32
C TRP A 115 7.87 9.59 -13.36
N TRP A 116 8.33 8.89 -14.40
CA TRP A 116 9.73 8.54 -14.57
C TRP A 116 10.64 9.77 -14.71
N SER A 117 10.21 10.82 -15.42
CA SER A 117 10.97 12.06 -15.51
C SER A 117 11.11 12.75 -14.15
N ARG A 118 10.03 12.85 -13.35
CA ARG A 118 10.14 13.41 -12.00
C ARG A 118 11.03 12.57 -11.09
N THR A 119 10.94 11.25 -11.18
CA THR A 119 11.82 10.36 -10.40
C THR A 119 13.28 10.55 -10.80
N ARG A 120 13.58 10.68 -12.10
CA ARG A 120 14.96 10.96 -12.57
C ARG A 120 15.45 12.32 -12.09
N GLU A 121 14.58 13.33 -12.06
CA GLU A 121 14.90 14.69 -11.61
C GLU A 121 15.21 14.68 -10.11
N LEU A 122 14.37 14.04 -9.28
CA LEU A 122 14.64 13.86 -7.84
C LEU A 122 15.93 13.10 -7.55
N LEU A 123 16.28 12.13 -8.40
CA LEU A 123 17.58 11.50 -8.34
C LEU A 123 18.67 12.51 -8.74
N GLN A 124 18.53 13.25 -9.83
CA GLN A 124 19.56 14.15 -10.36
C GLN A 124 19.80 15.43 -9.52
N SER A 125 18.78 16.00 -8.89
CA SER A 125 18.83 17.27 -8.13
C SER A 125 19.67 17.25 -6.85
N SER A 126 20.40 16.16 -6.56
CA SER A 126 21.09 15.95 -5.29
C SER A 126 22.56 16.42 -5.26
N SER A 127 23.01 17.23 -6.22
CA SER A 127 24.43 17.62 -6.36
C SER A 127 24.77 19.09 -6.08
N GLY A 128 23.87 19.93 -5.55
CA GLY A 128 24.19 21.33 -5.29
C GLY A 128 23.35 21.95 -4.17
N GLY A 129 23.95 22.13 -2.99
CA GLY A 129 23.32 22.80 -1.86
C GLY A 129 24.29 22.92 -0.69
N SER A 130 25.09 23.97 -0.73
CA SER A 130 26.01 24.39 0.32
C SER A 130 25.30 24.64 1.65
N GLY A 131 25.88 24.12 2.74
CA GLY A 131 25.86 24.73 4.08
C GLY A 131 24.49 24.91 4.74
N THR A 132 23.94 23.85 5.33
CA THR A 132 23.41 23.78 6.71
C THR A 132 22.53 22.52 6.83
N ALA A 133 22.92 21.62 7.74
CA ALA A 133 22.40 20.26 7.97
C ALA A 133 22.77 19.19 6.90
N PRO A 134 23.16 17.97 7.30
CA PRO A 134 23.33 16.86 6.38
C PRO A 134 21.96 16.40 5.89
N SER A 135 21.44 17.00 4.81
CA SER A 135 20.32 16.39 4.11
C SER A 135 20.82 15.04 3.55
N ILE A 136 20.25 13.93 4.03
CA ILE A 136 20.49 12.62 3.39
C ILE A 136 20.11 12.82 1.93
N SER A 137 21.06 12.65 1.01
CA SER A 137 20.81 12.78 -0.42
C SER A 137 19.54 12.01 -0.75
N MET A 138 18.58 12.61 -1.45
CA MET A 138 17.29 11.96 -1.76
C MET A 138 17.49 10.55 -2.35
N ARG A 139 18.58 10.35 -3.10
CA ARG A 139 19.07 9.04 -3.59
C ARG A 139 19.29 8.03 -2.47
N HIS A 140 20.03 8.39 -1.42
CA HIS A 140 20.33 7.53 -0.29
C HIS A 140 19.06 7.16 0.49
N ALA A 141 18.16 8.13 0.72
CA ALA A 141 16.88 7.85 1.36
C ALA A 141 16.00 6.91 0.53
N LEU A 142 15.93 7.12 -0.79
CA LEU A 142 15.22 6.24 -1.73
C LEU A 142 15.82 4.84 -1.77
N LEU A 143 17.15 4.72 -1.85
CA LEU A 143 17.84 3.42 -1.85
C LEU A 143 17.56 2.64 -0.56
N ILE A 144 17.68 3.30 0.60
CA ILE A 144 17.38 2.67 1.89
C ILE A 144 15.90 2.24 1.94
N GLY A 145 14.97 3.09 1.52
CA GLY A 145 13.54 2.78 1.52
C GLY A 145 13.18 1.61 0.61
N CYS A 146 13.67 1.61 -0.63
CA CYS A 146 13.48 0.52 -1.60
C CYS A 146 14.10 -0.79 -1.10
N PHE A 147 15.32 -0.74 -0.58
CA PHE A 147 16.00 -1.90 -0.05
C PHE A 147 15.27 -2.48 1.16
N LEU A 148 14.80 -1.63 2.07
CA LEU A 148 14.01 -2.06 3.23
C LEU A 148 12.70 -2.75 2.80
N GLN A 149 12.03 -2.23 1.77
CA GLN A 149 10.81 -2.85 1.23
C GLN A 149 11.09 -4.19 0.53
N PHE A 150 12.22 -4.29 -0.17
CA PHE A 150 12.67 -5.55 -0.77
C PHE A 150 12.92 -6.61 0.30
N VAL A 151 13.69 -6.28 1.35
CA VAL A 151 13.98 -7.21 2.46
C VAL A 151 12.69 -7.67 3.15
N GLN A 152 11.71 -6.78 3.33
CA GLN A 152 10.41 -7.16 3.90
C GLN A 152 9.69 -8.23 3.08
N GLN A 153 9.71 -8.17 1.74
CA GLN A 153 9.08 -9.20 0.91
C GLN A 153 9.95 -10.45 0.77
N ALA A 154 11.27 -10.28 0.65
CA ALA A 154 12.24 -11.38 0.54
C ALA A 154 12.30 -12.25 1.81
N SER A 155 11.93 -11.69 2.96
CA SER A 155 11.72 -12.40 4.21
C SER A 155 10.63 -13.49 4.14
N GLY A 156 9.84 -13.56 3.05
CA GLY A 156 8.95 -14.68 2.77
C GLY A 156 7.61 -14.64 3.49
N ILE A 157 7.19 -13.48 4.02
CA ILE A 157 5.90 -13.36 4.72
C ILE A 157 4.71 -13.79 3.85
N ASN A 158 4.72 -13.43 2.55
CA ASN A 158 3.68 -13.88 1.61
C ASN A 158 3.78 -15.38 1.32
N THR A 159 5.00 -15.94 1.27
CA THR A 159 5.21 -17.38 1.09
C THR A 159 4.59 -18.15 2.24
N ILE A 160 4.85 -17.74 3.49
CA ILE A 160 4.21 -18.35 4.66
C ILE A 160 2.69 -18.24 4.51
N MET A 161 2.15 -17.04 4.32
CA MET A 161 0.69 -16.83 4.21
C MET A 161 0.01 -17.68 3.12
N TYR A 162 0.64 -17.91 1.97
CA TYR A 162 0.07 -18.70 0.87
C TYR A 162 0.27 -20.21 1.03
N TYR A 163 1.40 -20.62 1.60
CA TYR A 163 1.80 -22.03 1.67
C TYR A 163 1.66 -22.65 3.06
N THR A 164 1.23 -21.91 4.09
CA THR A 164 1.01 -22.45 5.44
C THR A 164 0.18 -23.73 5.43
N GLY A 165 -0.92 -23.76 4.66
CA GLY A 165 -1.78 -24.95 4.57
C GLY A 165 -1.03 -26.18 4.03
N SER A 166 -0.21 -25.99 3.00
CA SER A 166 0.63 -27.05 2.41
C SER A 166 1.76 -27.46 3.36
N ILE A 167 2.47 -26.50 3.96
CA ILE A 167 3.57 -26.76 4.92
C ILE A 167 3.05 -27.57 6.11
N LEU A 168 1.86 -27.22 6.63
CA LEU A 168 1.24 -27.95 7.72
C LEU A 168 0.76 -29.34 7.29
N ALA A 169 0.23 -29.49 6.07
CA ALA A 169 -0.13 -30.79 5.53
C ALA A 169 1.09 -31.70 5.37
N ASP A 170 2.19 -31.17 4.81
CA ASP A 170 3.47 -31.88 4.63
C ASP A 170 4.11 -32.25 5.97
N SER A 171 3.91 -31.45 7.02
CA SER A 171 4.33 -31.79 8.39
C SER A 171 3.49 -32.90 9.05
N GLY A 172 2.46 -33.42 8.35
CA GLY A 172 1.67 -34.57 8.78
C GLY A 172 0.34 -34.23 9.44
N PHE A 173 -0.17 -33.00 9.33
CA PHE A 173 -1.54 -32.68 9.73
C PHE A 173 -2.53 -33.04 8.64
N ALA A 174 -3.70 -33.57 9.04
CA ALA A 174 -4.80 -33.74 8.10
C ALA A 174 -5.18 -32.38 7.48
N ALA A 175 -5.48 -32.35 6.18
CA ALA A 175 -5.77 -31.12 5.43
C ALA A 175 -6.83 -30.22 6.12
N GLN A 176 -7.84 -30.85 6.72
CA GLN A 176 -8.89 -30.12 7.45
C GLN A 176 -8.36 -29.39 8.70
N ASN A 177 -7.38 -29.97 9.39
CA ASN A 177 -6.73 -29.37 10.55
C ASN A 177 -5.71 -28.31 10.12
N ALA A 178 -5.01 -28.52 9.00
CA ALA A 178 -4.07 -27.55 8.43
C ALA A 178 -4.76 -26.22 8.08
N ILE A 179 -5.97 -26.25 7.51
CA ILE A 179 -6.73 -25.03 7.20
C ILE A 179 -7.17 -24.30 8.48
N ARG A 180 -7.55 -25.03 9.54
CA ARG A 180 -7.88 -24.43 10.84
C ARG A 180 -6.66 -23.79 11.48
N LEU A 181 -5.51 -24.45 11.43
CA LEU A 181 -4.25 -23.92 11.95
C LEU A 181 -3.78 -22.68 11.17
N ASN A 182 -4.10 -22.56 9.87
CA ASN A 182 -3.85 -21.33 9.12
C ASN A 182 -4.58 -20.10 9.69
N SER A 183 -5.80 -20.28 10.23
CA SER A 183 -6.50 -19.18 10.91
C SER A 183 -5.82 -18.76 12.22
N LEU A 184 -5.11 -19.69 12.86
CA LEU A 184 -4.28 -19.39 14.03
C LEU A 184 -3.05 -18.54 13.64
N VAL A 185 -2.33 -18.89 12.58
CA VAL A 185 -1.20 -18.08 12.06
C VAL A 185 -1.64 -16.63 11.79
N ALA A 186 -2.78 -16.45 11.12
CA ALA A 186 -3.31 -15.12 10.85
C ALA A 186 -3.69 -14.35 12.13
N SER A 187 -4.14 -15.07 13.17
CA SER A 187 -4.46 -14.49 14.48
C SER A 187 -3.20 -14.01 15.20
N PHE A 188 -2.13 -14.80 15.15
CA PHE A 188 -0.82 -14.41 15.66
C PHE A 188 -0.29 -13.18 14.92
N ASN A 189 -0.33 -13.18 13.59
CA ASN A 189 0.12 -12.05 12.78
C ASN A 189 -0.66 -10.76 13.12
N PHE A 190 -1.98 -10.83 13.27
CA PHE A 190 -2.80 -9.67 13.69
C PHE A 190 -2.46 -9.18 15.10
N THR A 191 -2.29 -10.10 16.05
CA THR A 191 -1.93 -9.77 17.44
C THR A 191 -0.55 -9.10 17.50
N PHE A 192 0.44 -9.67 16.81
CA PHE A 192 1.78 -9.11 16.74
C PHE A 192 1.85 -7.79 15.96
N ALA A 193 0.91 -7.53 15.03
CA ALA A 193 0.80 -6.21 14.43
C ALA A 193 0.46 -5.12 15.47
N PHE A 194 -0.41 -5.40 16.45
CA PHE A 194 -0.65 -4.48 17.58
C PHE A 194 0.58 -4.31 18.46
N VAL A 195 1.25 -5.42 18.79
CA VAL A 195 2.51 -5.39 19.54
C VAL A 195 3.53 -4.53 18.81
N GLY A 196 3.68 -4.65 17.49
CA GLY A 196 4.56 -3.83 16.67
C GLY A 196 4.21 -2.34 16.70
N VAL A 197 2.91 -1.99 16.66
CA VAL A 197 2.46 -0.59 16.81
C VAL A 197 2.78 -0.05 18.19
N PHE A 198 2.58 -0.85 19.24
CA PHE A 198 2.95 -0.48 20.61
C PHE A 198 4.46 -0.30 20.78
N LEU A 199 5.27 -1.23 20.27
CA LEU A 199 6.73 -1.16 20.32
C LEU A 199 7.27 0.07 19.57
N MET A 200 6.67 0.44 18.44
CA MET A 200 7.03 1.66 17.72
C MET A 200 6.77 2.95 18.51
N GLY A 201 5.85 2.93 19.48
CA GLY A 201 5.63 4.03 20.40
C GLY A 201 6.63 4.06 21.57
N ARG A 202 7.25 2.93 21.89
CA ARG A 202 8.12 2.76 23.08
C ARG A 202 9.61 2.83 22.75
N PHE A 203 10.01 2.32 21.59
CA PHE A 203 11.41 2.14 21.19
C PHE A 203 11.77 2.91 19.92
N ALA A 204 13.06 3.19 19.74
CA ALA A 204 13.56 3.81 18.53
C ALA A 204 13.31 2.89 17.30
N ARG A 205 12.85 3.49 16.19
CA ARG A 205 12.49 2.76 14.96
C ARG A 205 13.58 1.80 14.48
N ARG A 206 14.85 2.23 14.50
CA ARG A 206 16.00 1.40 14.09
C ARG A 206 16.14 0.14 14.96
N ALA A 207 15.92 0.25 16.27
CA ALA A 207 16.01 -0.88 17.18
C ALA A 207 14.87 -1.88 16.93
N VAL A 208 13.64 -1.40 16.70
CA VAL A 208 12.49 -2.26 16.38
C VAL A 208 12.72 -3.03 15.08
N VAL A 209 13.22 -2.36 14.03
CA VAL A 209 13.53 -3.01 12.75
C VAL A 209 14.61 -4.08 12.91
N LEU A 210 15.73 -3.75 13.57
CA LEU A 210 16.82 -4.71 13.79
C LEU A 210 16.36 -5.92 14.62
N GLY A 211 15.61 -5.69 15.70
CA GLY A 211 15.06 -6.77 16.53
C GLY A 211 14.11 -7.69 15.76
N SER A 212 13.25 -7.13 14.90
CA SER A 212 12.36 -7.93 14.06
C SER A 212 13.13 -8.77 13.03
N LEU A 213 14.15 -8.21 12.39
CA LEU A 213 14.98 -8.92 11.42
C LEU A 213 15.78 -10.06 12.06
N SER A 214 16.35 -9.84 13.24
CA SER A 214 17.02 -10.91 13.98
C SER A 214 16.05 -12.02 14.39
N GLY A 215 14.82 -11.67 14.77
CA GLY A 215 13.78 -12.64 15.12
C GLY A 215 13.39 -13.52 13.94
N VAL A 216 13.15 -12.90 12.77
CA VAL A 216 12.87 -13.62 11.52
C VAL A 216 14.03 -14.53 11.11
N ALA A 217 15.28 -14.04 11.17
CA ALA A 217 16.44 -14.85 10.81
C ALA A 217 16.57 -16.08 11.72
N TYR A 218 16.36 -15.89 13.03
CA TYR A 218 16.34 -16.97 14.00
C TYR A 218 15.22 -17.98 13.73
N SER A 219 13.99 -17.50 13.49
CA SER A 219 12.84 -18.38 13.26
C SER A 219 12.97 -19.20 11.97
N LEU A 220 13.49 -18.62 10.90
CA LEU A 220 13.71 -19.35 9.64
C LEU A 220 14.78 -20.42 9.78
N LEU A 221 15.90 -20.13 10.47
CA LEU A 221 16.93 -21.14 10.76
C LEU A 221 16.35 -22.29 11.59
N LEU A 222 15.57 -21.96 12.61
CA LEU A 222 14.95 -22.95 13.48
C LEU A 222 13.96 -23.82 12.71
N LEU A 223 13.14 -23.24 11.82
CA LEU A 223 12.21 -23.97 10.96
C LEU A 223 12.94 -24.94 10.02
N VAL A 224 14.05 -24.52 9.39
CA VAL A 224 14.89 -25.41 8.55
C VAL A 224 15.45 -26.58 9.36
N VAL A 225 16.00 -26.32 10.55
CA VAL A 225 16.52 -27.37 11.44
C VAL A 225 15.41 -28.33 11.86
N SER A 226 14.22 -27.82 12.18
CA SER A 226 13.08 -28.61 12.62
C SER A 226 12.62 -29.60 11.55
N PHE A 227 12.52 -29.17 10.29
CA PHE A 227 12.19 -30.06 9.17
C PHE A 227 13.29 -31.08 8.88
N HIS A 228 14.57 -30.69 8.98
CA HIS A 228 15.68 -31.61 8.76
C HIS A 228 15.77 -32.70 9.84
N MET A 229 15.46 -32.37 11.09
CA MET A 229 15.54 -33.27 12.25
C MET A 229 14.23 -34.05 12.52
N GLN A 230 13.23 -33.96 11.62
CA GLN A 230 11.94 -34.64 11.74
C GLN A 230 11.27 -34.46 13.12
N TRP A 231 11.25 -33.24 13.63
CA TRP A 231 10.63 -32.97 14.94
C TRP A 231 9.15 -33.37 14.96
N ASN A 232 8.63 -33.74 16.14
CA ASN A 232 7.25 -34.12 16.33
C ASN A 232 6.27 -33.07 15.76
N ARG A 233 5.13 -33.53 15.22
CA ARG A 233 4.11 -32.70 14.55
C ARG A 233 3.69 -31.48 15.36
N LEU A 234 3.58 -31.62 16.69
CA LEU A 234 3.23 -30.53 17.61
C LEU A 234 4.33 -29.47 17.72
N SER A 235 5.60 -29.87 17.68
CA SER A 235 6.75 -28.96 17.73
C SER A 235 6.87 -28.16 16.43
N VAL A 236 6.70 -28.81 15.27
CA VAL A 236 6.76 -28.13 13.96
C VAL A 236 5.61 -27.14 13.80
N ALA A 237 4.40 -27.52 14.21
CA ALA A 237 3.25 -26.61 14.20
C ALA A 237 3.48 -25.39 15.09
N GLY A 238 3.97 -25.57 16.32
CA GLY A 238 4.27 -24.46 17.22
C GLY A 238 5.33 -23.49 16.72
N LEU A 239 6.18 -23.90 15.77
CA LEU A 239 7.21 -23.05 15.16
C LEU A 239 6.73 -22.33 13.90
N CYS A 240 5.66 -22.83 13.27
CA CYS A 240 5.04 -22.23 12.10
C CYS A 240 3.98 -21.17 12.46
N LEU A 241 3.53 -21.15 13.73
CA LEU A 241 2.52 -20.26 14.30
C LEU A 241 3.17 -19.06 14.99
#